data_AF-A0A2T2V7P0-F1
#
_entry.id   AF-A0A2T2V7P0-F1
#
_cell.length_a   1.000
_cell.length_b   1.000
_cell.length_c   1.000
_cell.angle_alpha   90.00
_cell.angle_beta   90.00
_cell.angle_gamma   90.00
#
_symmetry.space_group_name_H-M   'P 1'
#
loop_
_entity.id
_entity.type
_entity.pdbx_description
1 polymer ?
#
loop_
_entity_poly.entity_id
_entity_poly.type
_entity_poly.pdbx_seq_one_letter_code
_entity_poly.pdbx_strand_id
1 'polypeptide(L)'
;MPKKPVALTIAGSDSGGGAGIQADLKSMEANGVFGTSALAAVTAQNTEEVAQAHDLPPSLVAAQIDAVATDMNVQAAKTGMLSAPEIIETVADRVAAHDL
;
A
#
# COMPACT_ATOMS: atom_id res chain seq x y z
N MET A 1 11.28 -24.43 5.39
CA MET A 1 11.32 -23.07 5.99
C MET A 1 9.90 -22.70 6.37
N PRO A 2 9.63 -22.13 7.55
CA PRO A 2 8.30 -21.60 7.83
C PRO A 2 7.97 -20.52 6.80
N LYS A 3 6.72 -20.48 6.32
CA LYS A 3 6.24 -19.48 5.36
C LYS A 3 6.30 -18.11 6.05
N LYS A 4 7.01 -17.12 5.49
CA LYS A 4 7.04 -15.76 6.05
C LYS A 4 5.59 -15.24 6.20
N PRO A 5 5.23 -14.54 7.29
CA PRO A 5 3.95 -13.84 7.36
C PRO A 5 3.86 -12.80 6.23
N VAL A 6 2.65 -12.57 5.72
CA VAL A 6 2.40 -11.62 4.63
C VAL A 6 1.72 -10.39 5.20
N ALA A 7 2.19 -9.20 4.82
CA ALA A 7 1.55 -7.93 5.18
C ALA A 7 1.31 -7.05 3.94
N LEU A 8 0.28 -6.21 4.00
CA LEU A 8 -0.12 -5.30 2.94
C LEU A 8 0.09 -3.84 3.36
N THR A 9 0.82 -3.06 2.56
CA THR A 9 0.80 -1.59 2.64
C THR A 9 -0.20 -1.01 1.65
N ILE A 10 -1.05 -0.08 2.11
CA ILE A 10 -1.97 0.70 1.28
C ILE A 10 -1.56 2.17 1.40
N ALA A 11 -0.77 2.68 0.45
CA ALA A 11 -0.15 4.01 0.57
C ALA A 11 0.29 4.59 -0.78
N GLY A 12 0.76 5.84 -0.77
CA GLY A 12 1.44 6.45 -1.92
C GLY A 12 2.84 5.86 -2.18
N SER A 13 3.28 5.93 -3.44
CA SER A 13 4.64 5.60 -3.86
C SER A 13 5.55 6.84 -3.82
N ASP A 14 6.71 6.69 -3.21
CA ASP A 14 7.80 7.68 -3.17
C ASP A 14 8.93 7.24 -4.11
N SER A 15 9.23 8.03 -5.14
CA SER A 15 10.34 7.74 -6.06
C SER A 15 11.74 7.83 -5.41
N GLY A 16 11.89 8.58 -4.32
CA GLY A 16 13.13 8.63 -3.53
C GLY A 16 13.34 7.37 -2.67
N GLY A 17 12.26 6.61 -2.44
CA GLY A 17 12.26 5.35 -1.70
C GLY A 17 12.58 5.47 -0.20
N GLY A 18 12.52 6.68 0.36
CA GLY A 18 12.73 6.96 1.78
C GLY A 18 11.43 6.93 2.59
N ALA A 19 10.29 7.08 1.93
CA ALA A 19 8.94 7.03 2.48
C ALA A 19 8.03 6.12 1.63
N GLY A 20 6.71 6.28 1.79
CA GLY A 20 5.71 5.58 0.99
C GLY A 20 5.79 4.06 1.09
N ILE A 21 5.21 3.38 0.09
CA ILE A 21 5.25 1.91 0.02
C ILE A 21 6.69 1.37 0.02
N GLN A 22 7.67 2.13 -0.49
CA GLN A 22 9.06 1.71 -0.55
C GLN A 22 9.65 1.56 0.86
N ALA A 23 9.41 2.52 1.75
CA ALA A 23 9.82 2.43 3.14
C ALA A 23 9.06 1.32 3.87
N ASP A 24 7.75 1.21 3.64
CA ASP A 24 6.93 0.16 4.25
C ASP A 24 7.45 -1.25 3.91
N LEU A 25 7.71 -1.51 2.62
CA LEU A 25 8.18 -2.81 2.13
C LEU A 25 9.60 -3.12 2.66
N LYS A 26 10.48 -2.11 2.72
CA LYS A 26 11.81 -2.26 3.36
C LYS A 26 11.68 -2.62 4.83
N SER A 27 10.78 -1.96 5.56
CA SER A 27 10.51 -2.25 6.97
C SER A 27 9.93 -3.65 7.16
N MET A 28 8.98 -4.08 6.33
CA MET A 28 8.42 -5.43 6.38
C MET A 28 9.50 -6.49 6.16
N GLU A 29 10.30 -6.36 5.10
CA GLU A 29 11.36 -7.33 4.79
C GLU A 29 12.43 -7.37 5.88
N ALA A 30 12.82 -6.21 6.43
CA ALA A 30 13.75 -6.12 7.56
C ALA A 30 13.24 -6.82 8.83
N ASN A 31 11.91 -6.98 8.97
CA ASN A 31 11.26 -7.70 10.07
C ASN A 31 10.86 -9.13 9.69
N GLY A 32 11.35 -9.68 8.56
CA GLY A 32 11.07 -11.04 8.14
C GLY A 32 9.64 -11.27 7.62
N VAL A 33 8.94 -10.19 7.26
CA VAL A 33 7.58 -10.20 6.70
C VAL A 33 7.66 -10.06 5.18
N PHE A 34 6.92 -10.88 4.45
CA PHE A 34 6.74 -10.68 3.00
C PHE A 34 5.78 -9.52 2.77
N GLY A 35 6.30 -8.40 2.28
CA GLY A 35 5.51 -7.20 2.00
C GLY A 35 4.81 -7.23 0.65
N THR A 36 3.57 -6.79 0.63
CA THR A 36 2.73 -6.56 -0.57
C THR A 36 2.22 -5.12 -0.56
N SER A 37 1.77 -4.59 -1.69
CA SER A 37 1.38 -3.19 -1.79
C SER A 37 0.15 -2.95 -2.67
N ALA A 38 -0.71 -2.02 -2.24
CA ALA A 38 -1.71 -1.36 -3.06
C ALA A 38 -1.41 0.15 -3.07
N LEU A 39 -1.18 0.72 -4.25
CA LEU A 39 -0.81 2.11 -4.37
C LEU A 39 -2.08 2.98 -4.37
N ALA A 40 -2.10 4.01 -3.54
CA ALA A 40 -3.12 5.06 -3.55
C ALA A 40 -2.79 6.16 -4.57
N ALA A 41 -1.51 6.54 -4.65
CA ALA A 41 -1.01 7.56 -5.54
C ALA A 41 0.45 7.29 -5.89
N VAL A 42 0.94 7.91 -6.96
CA VAL A 42 2.36 7.95 -7.32
C VAL A 42 2.87 9.37 -7.20
N THR A 43 4.02 9.55 -6.57
CA THR A 43 4.69 10.84 -6.46
C THR A 43 6.01 10.84 -7.21
N ALA A 44 6.31 11.95 -7.89
CA ALA A 44 7.67 12.33 -8.24
C ALA A 44 8.23 13.11 -7.04
N GLN A 45 8.81 12.37 -6.10
CA GLN A 45 9.31 12.85 -4.82
C GLN A 45 10.81 12.53 -4.67
N ASN A 46 11.53 13.45 -4.05
CA ASN A 46 12.91 13.26 -3.62
C ASN A 46 13.08 13.76 -2.16
N THR A 47 14.31 13.92 -1.69
CA THR A 47 14.59 14.33 -0.30
C THR A 47 14.28 15.79 0.01
N GLU A 48 14.06 16.63 -1.00
CA GLU A 48 13.88 18.08 -0.86
C GLU A 48 12.44 18.51 -1.17
N GLU A 49 11.74 17.81 -2.06
CA GLU A 49 10.38 18.18 -2.48
C GLU A 49 9.54 17.02 -3.02
N VAL A 50 8.24 17.30 -3.17
CA VAL A 50 7.31 16.54 -4.01
C VAL A 50 6.99 17.39 -5.23
N ALA A 51 7.60 17.06 -6.37
CA ALA A 51 7.46 17.82 -7.61
C ALA A 51 6.11 17.58 -8.30
N GLN A 52 5.57 16.36 -8.20
CA GLN A 52 4.28 15.99 -8.78
C GLN A 52 3.64 14.85 -7.99
N ALA A 53 2.31 14.81 -7.96
CA ALA A 53 1.53 13.69 -7.47
C ALA A 53 0.44 13.31 -8.48
N HIS A 54 0.11 12.03 -8.53
CA HIS A 54 -0.99 11.50 -9.32
C HIS A 54 -1.73 10.44 -8.52
N ASP A 55 -2.99 10.72 -8.20
CA ASP A 55 -3.88 9.78 -7.54
C ASP A 55 -4.29 8.68 -8.51
N LEU A 56 -4.23 7.42 -8.05
CA LEU A 56 -4.70 6.32 -8.86
C LEU A 56 -6.24 6.26 -8.84
N PRO A 57 -6.88 5.80 -9.94
CA PRO A 57 -8.32 5.60 -9.94
C PRO A 57 -8.76 4.69 -8.78
N PRO A 58 -9.81 5.04 -8.01
CA PRO A 58 -10.25 4.23 -6.87
C PRO A 58 -10.54 2.77 -7.26
N SER A 59 -11.08 2.53 -8.45
CA SER A 59 -11.29 1.19 -9.00
C SER A 59 -10.01 0.35 -9.12
N LEU A 60 -8.88 1.00 -9.44
CA LEU A 60 -7.57 0.35 -9.48
C LEU A 60 -7.01 0.12 -8.07
N VAL A 61 -7.24 1.04 -7.12
CA VAL A 61 -6.90 0.82 -5.70
C VAL A 61 -7.64 -0.39 -5.16
N ALA A 62 -8.95 -0.48 -5.40
CA ALA A 62 -9.77 -1.64 -5.03
C ALA A 62 -9.23 -2.93 -5.65
N ALA A 63 -8.98 -2.94 -6.96
CA ALA A 63 -8.50 -4.12 -7.66
C ALA A 63 -7.15 -4.63 -7.14
N GLN A 64 -6.25 -3.73 -6.72
CA GLN A 64 -4.98 -4.11 -6.09
C GLN A 64 -5.20 -4.79 -4.74
N ILE A 65 -6.07 -4.22 -3.89
CA ILE A 65 -6.40 -4.80 -2.57
C ILE A 65 -7.07 -6.17 -2.76
N ASP A 66 -8.07 -6.25 -3.64
CA ASP A 66 -8.78 -7.47 -3.95
C ASP A 66 -7.84 -8.58 -4.43
N ALA A 67 -6.91 -8.27 -5.34
CA ALA A 67 -5.97 -9.24 -5.89
C ALA A 67 -5.03 -9.83 -4.82
N VAL A 68 -4.53 -8.99 -3.90
CA VAL A 68 -3.62 -9.44 -2.85
C VAL A 68 -4.37 -10.18 -1.74
N ALA A 69 -5.48 -9.63 -1.27
CA ALA A 69 -6.25 -10.18 -0.16
C ALA A 69 -6.82 -11.58 -0.49
N THR A 70 -7.24 -11.80 -1.73
CA THR A 70 -7.85 -13.07 -2.15
C THR A 70 -6.84 -14.20 -2.38
N ASP A 71 -5.56 -13.90 -2.63
CA ASP A 71 -4.54 -14.90 -2.97
C ASP A 71 -3.50 -15.15 -1.87
N MET A 72 -3.08 -14.09 -1.16
CA MET A 72 -1.80 -14.12 -0.46
C MET A 72 -1.88 -14.41 1.06
N ASN A 73 -3.09 -14.57 1.61
CA ASN A 73 -3.32 -14.78 3.06
C ASN A 73 -2.63 -13.69 3.91
N VAL A 74 -3.07 -12.45 3.71
CA VAL A 74 -2.57 -11.25 4.41
C VAL A 74 -2.92 -11.36 5.90
N GLN A 75 -1.92 -11.20 6.78
CA GLN A 75 -2.11 -11.30 8.24
C GLN A 75 -2.07 -9.94 8.95
N ALA A 76 -1.64 -8.90 8.24
CA ALA A 76 -1.63 -7.54 8.73
C ALA A 76 -1.68 -6.56 7.56
N ALA A 77 -2.43 -5.48 7.70
CA ALA A 77 -2.41 -4.36 6.78
C ALA A 77 -1.99 -3.08 7.50
N LYS A 78 -1.48 -2.12 6.73
CA LYS A 78 -1.22 -0.76 7.23
C LYS A 78 -1.55 0.27 6.16
N THR A 79 -2.19 1.36 6.54
CA THR A 79 -2.48 2.49 5.66
C THR A 79 -1.42 3.58 5.79
N GLY A 80 -1.15 4.29 4.70
CA GLY A 80 -0.32 5.50 4.68
C GLY A 80 -1.10 6.69 4.11
N MET A 81 -0.44 7.47 3.25
CA MET A 81 -1.11 8.52 2.47
C MET A 81 -2.15 7.90 1.53
N LEU A 82 -3.41 8.35 1.63
CA LEU A 82 -4.53 7.94 0.77
C LEU A 82 -5.03 9.03 -0.18
N SER A 83 -4.49 10.26 -0.03
CA SER A 83 -4.60 11.44 -0.91
C SER A 83 -5.98 12.02 -1.26
N ALA A 84 -7.05 11.23 -1.33
CA ALA A 84 -8.39 11.72 -1.71
C ALA A 84 -9.54 10.99 -0.97
N PRO A 85 -10.67 11.65 -0.67
CA PRO A 85 -11.83 11.04 0.00
C PRO A 85 -12.34 9.76 -0.67
N GLU A 86 -12.43 9.72 -2.00
CA GLU A 86 -12.90 8.57 -2.75
C GLU A 86 -11.97 7.35 -2.62
N ILE A 87 -10.66 7.59 -2.46
CA ILE A 87 -9.69 6.52 -2.19
C ILE A 87 -9.84 6.05 -0.75
N ILE A 88 -10.03 6.97 0.21
CA ILE A 88 -10.27 6.62 1.62
C ILE A 88 -11.50 5.73 1.75
N GLU A 89 -12.62 6.11 1.14
CA GLU A 89 -13.86 5.32 1.12
C GLU A 89 -13.64 3.95 0.49
N THR A 90 -12.96 3.91 -0.67
CA THR A 90 -12.66 2.65 -1.35
C THR A 90 -11.77 1.72 -0.51
N VAL A 91 -10.76 2.26 0.16
CA VAL A 91 -9.88 1.49 1.06
C VAL A 91 -10.66 0.99 2.27
N ALA A 92 -11.49 1.82 2.89
CA ALA A 92 -12.32 1.43 4.02
C ALA A 92 -13.28 0.28 3.65
N ASP A 93 -13.96 0.39 2.51
CA ASP A 93 -14.85 -0.64 2.00
C ASP A 93 -14.13 -1.98 1.77
N ARG A 94 -12.91 -1.93 1.21
CA ARG A 94 -12.14 -3.14 0.89
C ARG A 94 -11.49 -3.77 2.12
N VAL A 95 -11.02 -2.96 3.07
CA VAL A 95 -10.53 -3.44 4.36
C VAL A 95 -11.65 -4.17 5.11
N ALA A 96 -12.86 -3.58 5.15
CA ALA A 96 -14.02 -4.23 5.77
C ALA A 96 -14.45 -5.52 5.04
N ALA A 97 -14.39 -5.55 3.71
CA ALA A 97 -14.80 -6.70 2.91
C ALA A 97 -13.88 -7.92 3.06
N HIS A 98 -12.59 -7.71 3.36
CA HIS A 98 -11.58 -8.77 3.45
C HIS A 98 -11.08 -9.05 4.87
N ASP A 99 -11.64 -8.37 5.89
CA ASP A 99 -11.23 -8.49 7.30
C ASP A 99 -9.72 -8.23 7.51
N LEU A 100 -9.23 -7.13 6.91
CA LEU A 100 -7.82 -6.72 6.91
C LEU A 100 -7.41 -5.82 8.09
#